data_AF-A0A954W039-F1
#
_entry.id   AF-A0A954W039-F1
#
_cell.length_a   1.000
_cell.length_b   1.000
_cell.length_c   1.000
_cell.angle_alpha   90.00
_cell.angle_beta   90.00
_cell.angle_gamma   90.00
#
_symmetry.space_group_name_H-M   'P 1'
#
loop_
_entity.id
_entity.type
_entity.pdbx_description
1 polymer ?
#
loop_
_entity_poly.entity_id
_entity_poly.type
_entity_poly.pdbx_seq_one_letter_code
_entity_poly.pdbx_strand_id
1 'polypeptide(L)'
;MRRKKQQTPTEEQDRDLLNHVEGLGLTSIDDYRQWCARNGFSRKLTKHWKQRCRERSFSQQAVARERLTRKKQEKRNHTVVLRAICTGELSEDDVTLPHLQRLCQVLRPSRGPKNDRPVDRKVLQRLLTHLHACRAKFFDGTPAISALGQVPGNTYIEAIALTTAHSRSWQRQVEDWIPSSHSASRQFASLLRHLFVKY
;
A
#
# COMPACT_ATOMS: atom_id res chain seq x y z
N MET A 1 -12.13 -51.18 -4.53
CA MET A 1 -12.30 -50.70 -3.14
C MET A 1 -11.02 -49.98 -2.69
N ARG A 2 -11.05 -48.64 -2.55
CA ARG A 2 -9.89 -47.83 -2.14
C ARG A 2 -9.81 -47.85 -0.60
N ARG A 3 -8.82 -48.54 -0.02
CA ARG A 3 -8.57 -48.55 1.44
C ARG A 3 -8.32 -47.10 1.90
N LYS A 4 -9.26 -46.54 2.66
CA LYS A 4 -9.09 -45.27 3.38
C LYS A 4 -8.01 -45.50 4.44
N LYS A 5 -6.82 -44.94 4.22
CA LYS A 5 -5.70 -44.96 5.17
C LYS A 5 -6.17 -44.18 6.41
N GLN A 6 -6.47 -44.89 7.50
CA GLN A 6 -6.84 -44.26 8.77
C GLN A 6 -5.60 -43.51 9.27
N GLN A 7 -5.68 -42.18 9.30
CA GLN A 7 -4.61 -41.36 9.88
C GLN A 7 -4.60 -41.58 11.39
N THR A 8 -3.41 -41.68 11.96
CA THR A 8 -3.26 -41.91 13.40
C THR A 8 -3.48 -40.59 14.18
N PRO A 9 -3.97 -40.63 15.43
CA PRO A 9 -4.28 -39.43 16.22
C PRO A 9 -3.11 -38.44 16.36
N THR A 10 -1.88 -38.95 16.34
CA THR A 10 -0.65 -38.15 16.42
C THR A 10 -0.40 -37.34 15.15
N GLU A 11 -0.65 -37.92 13.97
CA GLU A 11 -0.49 -37.24 12.67
C GLU A 11 -1.51 -36.10 12.50
N GLU A 12 -2.74 -36.28 12.99
CA GLU A 12 -3.77 -35.22 12.99
C GLU A 12 -3.43 -34.08 13.95
N GLN A 13 -2.92 -34.40 15.15
CA GLN A 13 -2.50 -33.40 16.13
C GLN A 13 -1.31 -32.56 15.66
N ASP A 14 -0.35 -33.19 14.99
CA ASP A 14 0.80 -32.51 14.41
C ASP A 14 0.36 -31.57 13.27
N ARG A 15 -0.61 -32.01 12.45
CA ARG A 15 -1.15 -31.18 11.36
C ARG A 15 -1.94 -29.98 11.86
N ASP A 16 -2.75 -30.16 12.91
CA ASP A 16 -3.47 -29.07 13.57
C ASP A 16 -2.54 -28.05 14.24
N LEU A 17 -1.44 -28.52 14.81
CA LEU A 17 -0.41 -27.66 15.37
C LEU A 17 0.28 -26.85 14.27
N LEU A 18 0.68 -27.48 13.17
CA LEU A 18 1.29 -26.81 12.04
C LEU A 18 0.36 -25.75 11.43
N ASN A 19 -0.92 -26.07 11.22
CA ASN A 19 -1.92 -25.11 10.75
C ASN A 19 -2.07 -23.91 11.71
N HIS A 20 -1.97 -24.13 13.02
CA HIS A 20 -2.01 -23.05 14.01
C HIS A 20 -0.75 -22.18 13.95
N VAL A 21 0.43 -22.80 13.82
CA VAL A 21 1.72 -22.09 13.69
C VAL A 21 1.74 -21.23 12.42
N GLU A 22 1.30 -21.79 11.30
CA GLU A 22 1.16 -21.06 10.03
C GLU A 22 0.13 -19.91 10.16
N GLY A 23 -1.00 -20.15 10.84
CA GLY A 23 -2.00 -19.13 11.13
C GLY A 23 -1.51 -17.97 12.03
N LEU A 24 -0.38 -18.15 12.72
CA LEU A 24 0.30 -17.08 13.47
C LEU A 24 1.35 -16.33 12.62
N GLY A 25 1.59 -16.76 11.38
CA GLY A 25 2.61 -16.21 10.48
C GLY A 25 4.02 -16.73 10.76
N LEU A 26 4.14 -17.90 11.40
CA LEU A 26 5.42 -18.52 11.75
C LEU A 26 5.69 -19.73 10.87
N THR A 27 6.95 -19.95 10.53
CA THR A 27 7.39 -20.98 9.58
C THR A 27 7.83 -22.28 10.24
N SER A 28 8.21 -22.25 11.52
CA SER A 28 8.68 -23.45 12.23
C SER A 28 8.13 -23.57 13.65
N ILE A 29 8.17 -24.80 14.16
CA ILE A 29 7.81 -25.11 15.56
C ILE A 29 8.81 -24.47 16.53
N ASP A 30 10.07 -24.33 16.13
CA ASP A 30 11.08 -23.66 16.95
C ASP A 30 10.79 -22.16 17.05
N ASP A 31 10.46 -21.51 15.93
CA ASP A 31 10.00 -20.11 15.90
C ASP A 31 8.77 -19.92 16.79
N TYR A 32 7.85 -20.88 16.77
CA TYR A 32 6.68 -20.88 17.63
C TYR A 32 7.02 -20.94 19.12
N ARG A 33 7.95 -21.82 19.53
CA ARG A 33 8.40 -21.89 20.93
C ARG A 33 9.08 -20.60 21.37
N GLN A 34 9.94 -20.04 20.53
CA GLN A 34 10.61 -18.77 20.80
C GLN A 34 9.61 -17.60 20.84
N TRP A 35 8.65 -17.57 19.92
CA TRP A 35 7.58 -16.57 19.91
C TRP A 35 6.71 -16.67 21.16
N CYS A 36 6.37 -17.88 21.61
CA CYS A 36 5.64 -18.06 22.86
C CYS A 36 6.43 -17.52 24.05
N ALA A 37 7.72 -17.85 24.14
CA ALA A 37 8.60 -17.37 25.21
C ALA A 37 8.69 -15.84 25.25
N ARG A 38 8.85 -15.19 24.08
CA ARG A 38 8.96 -13.73 23.95
C ARG A 38 7.67 -12.99 24.32
N ASN A 39 6.51 -13.60 24.06
CA ASN A 39 5.21 -12.98 24.25
C ASN A 39 4.47 -13.45 25.53
N GLY A 40 5.16 -14.17 26.43
CA GLY A 40 4.62 -14.59 27.73
C GLY A 40 3.67 -15.79 27.67
N PHE A 41 3.66 -16.56 26.57
CA PHE A 41 2.88 -17.79 26.44
C PHE A 41 3.72 -19.03 26.81
N SER A 42 3.05 -20.10 27.23
CA SER A 42 3.72 -21.39 27.51
C SER A 42 4.39 -21.95 26.25
N ARG A 43 5.57 -22.58 26.41
CA ARG A 43 6.31 -23.24 25.33
C ARG A 43 5.79 -24.65 24.97
N LYS A 44 4.82 -25.18 25.73
CA LYS A 44 4.23 -26.50 25.48
C LYS A 44 3.52 -26.51 24.11
N LEU A 45 3.71 -27.56 23.32
CA LEU A 45 3.08 -27.68 21.99
C LEU A 45 1.60 -28.08 22.08
N THR A 46 1.28 -28.92 23.06
CA THR A 46 -0.10 -29.29 23.40
C THR A 46 -0.73 -28.18 24.23
N LYS A 47 -1.56 -27.35 23.59
CA LYS A 47 -2.26 -26.23 24.23
C LYS A 47 -3.76 -26.40 24.11
N HIS A 48 -4.44 -26.06 25.20
CA HIS A 48 -5.90 -26.00 25.20
C HIS A 48 -6.39 -24.91 24.24
N TRP A 49 -7.55 -25.12 23.61
CA TRP A 49 -8.09 -24.24 22.57
C TRP A 49 -8.19 -22.76 23.02
N LYS A 50 -8.57 -22.51 24.28
CA LYS A 50 -8.64 -21.15 24.86
C LYS A 50 -7.30 -20.42 24.77
N GLN A 51 -6.19 -21.14 24.99
CA GLN A 51 -4.85 -20.57 24.89
C GLN A 51 -4.47 -20.29 23.43
N ARG A 52 -4.79 -21.21 22.51
CA ARG A 52 -4.63 -20.98 21.06
C ARG A 52 -5.43 -19.77 20.57
N CYS A 53 -6.65 -19.56 21.06
CA CYS A 53 -7.45 -18.36 20.75
C CYS A 53 -6.80 -17.06 21.25
N ARG A 54 -6.23 -17.07 22.46
CA ARG A 54 -5.49 -15.91 23.00
C ARG A 54 -4.25 -15.59 22.17
N GLU A 55 -3.51 -16.60 21.74
CA GLU A 55 -2.35 -16.44 20.87
C GLU A 55 -2.72 -15.83 19.53
N ARG A 56 -3.79 -16.32 18.89
CA ARG A 56 -4.30 -15.74 17.64
C ARG A 56 -4.72 -14.30 17.82
N SER A 57 -5.48 -14.00 18.88
CA SER A 57 -5.91 -12.63 19.18
C SER A 57 -4.70 -11.71 19.42
N PHE A 58 -3.70 -12.17 20.16
CA PHE A 58 -2.47 -11.42 20.38
C PHE A 58 -1.71 -11.16 19.07
N SER A 59 -1.53 -12.19 18.23
CA SER A 59 -0.89 -12.04 16.91
C SER A 59 -1.66 -11.07 16.02
N GLN A 60 -2.99 -11.22 15.94
CA GLN A 60 -3.85 -10.31 15.18
C GLN A 60 -3.77 -8.86 15.68
N GLN A 61 -3.72 -8.65 17.00
CA GLN A 61 -3.55 -7.33 17.60
C GLN A 61 -2.16 -6.75 17.29
N ALA A 62 -1.11 -7.55 17.35
CA ALA A 62 0.24 -7.13 17.01
C ALA A 62 0.32 -6.69 15.54
N VAL A 63 -0.19 -7.50 14.61
CA VAL A 63 -0.28 -7.17 13.18
C VAL A 63 -1.13 -5.91 12.95
N ALA A 64 -2.27 -5.78 13.62
CA ALA A 64 -3.12 -4.60 13.51
C ALA A 64 -2.40 -3.34 14.02
N ARG A 65 -1.68 -3.43 15.14
CA ARG A 65 -0.87 -2.33 15.69
C ARG A 65 0.25 -1.93 14.74
N GLU A 66 0.98 -2.90 14.19
CA GLU A 66 2.04 -2.66 13.22
C GLU A 66 1.53 -1.99 11.94
N ARG A 67 0.38 -2.45 11.41
CA ARG A 67 -0.28 -1.78 10.27
C ARG A 67 -0.67 -0.33 10.61
N LEU A 68 -1.16 -0.08 11.83
CA LEU A 68 -1.51 1.28 12.26
C LEU A 68 -0.28 2.17 12.44
N THR A 69 0.82 1.66 13.01
CA THR A 69 2.07 2.43 13.15
C THR A 69 2.65 2.74 11.78
N ARG A 70 2.65 1.78 10.85
CA ARG A 70 3.10 1.97 9.47
C ARG A 70 2.28 3.03 8.75
N LYS A 71 0.94 2.96 8.80
CA LYS A 71 0.06 4.03 8.24
C LYS A 71 0.35 5.41 8.82
N LYS A 72 0.60 5.50 10.14
CA LYS A 72 0.94 6.78 10.80
C LYS A 72 2.30 7.31 10.33
N GLN A 73 3.29 6.44 10.18
CA GLN A 73 4.61 6.81 9.67
C GLN A 73 4.55 7.24 8.20
N GLU A 74 3.84 6.50 7.35
CA GLU A 74 3.62 6.83 5.94
C GLU A 74 2.97 8.21 5.78
N LYS A 75 1.98 8.54 6.63
CA LYS A 75 1.34 9.87 6.63
C LYS A 75 2.27 10.98 7.10
N ARG A 76 3.13 10.74 8.09
CA ARG A 76 4.09 11.72 8.61
C ARG A 76 5.23 11.98 7.62
N ASN A 77 5.72 10.92 6.99
CA ASN A 77 6.87 10.95 6.09
C ASN A 77 6.42 10.91 4.61
N HIS A 78 5.25 11.48 4.32
CA HIS A 78 4.57 11.31 3.03
C HIS A 78 5.46 11.68 1.85
N THR A 79 6.24 12.77 1.94
CA THR A 79 7.18 13.18 0.87
C THR A 79 8.29 12.16 0.63
N VAL A 80 8.82 11.54 1.69
CA VAL A 80 9.89 10.53 1.60
C VAL A 80 9.33 9.28 0.93
N VAL A 81 8.13 8.86 1.34
CA VAL A 81 7.45 7.70 0.75
C VAL A 81 7.15 7.93 -0.73
N LEU A 82 6.59 9.09 -1.11
CA LEU A 82 6.35 9.42 -2.52
C LEU A 82 7.62 9.41 -3.37
N ARG A 83 8.72 9.96 -2.83
CA ARG A 83 10.02 9.94 -3.51
C ARG A 83 10.50 8.50 -3.71
N ALA A 84 10.47 7.68 -2.67
CA ALA A 84 10.91 6.29 -2.73
C ALA A 84 10.06 5.44 -3.69
N ILE A 85 8.75 5.71 -3.79
CA ILE A 85 7.87 5.12 -4.81
C ILE A 85 8.30 5.55 -6.23
N CYS A 86 8.59 6.85 -6.43
CA CYS A 86 9.03 7.34 -7.74
C CYS A 86 10.40 6.79 -8.15
N THR A 87 11.35 6.63 -7.22
CA THR A 87 12.66 6.02 -7.51
C THR A 87 12.57 4.51 -7.71
N GLY A 88 11.50 3.87 -7.24
CA GLY A 88 11.30 2.42 -7.32
C GLY A 88 11.89 1.63 -6.15
N GLU A 89 12.30 2.32 -5.08
CA GLU A 89 12.77 1.70 -3.84
C GLU A 89 11.63 1.03 -3.06
N LEU A 90 10.40 1.55 -3.17
CA LEU A 90 9.21 0.96 -2.56
C LEU A 90 8.30 0.34 -3.61
N SER A 91 7.85 -0.89 -3.33
CA SER A 91 6.87 -1.61 -4.12
C SER A 91 5.46 -1.51 -3.53
N GLU A 92 4.49 -2.20 -4.13
CA GLU A 92 3.11 -2.27 -3.60
C GLU A 92 3.04 -2.93 -2.22
N ASP A 93 3.86 -3.95 -2.00
CA ASP A 93 3.90 -4.71 -0.74
C ASP A 93 4.53 -3.91 0.40
N ASP A 94 5.28 -2.86 0.05
CA ASP A 94 5.97 -1.99 1.00
C ASP A 94 5.11 -0.83 1.51
N VAL A 95 3.86 -0.70 1.05
CA VAL A 95 3.00 0.43 1.42
C VAL A 95 1.63 -0.03 1.88
N THR A 96 1.11 0.62 2.92
CA THR A 96 -0.15 0.24 3.56
C THR A 96 -1.32 1.14 3.17
N LEU A 97 -1.04 2.38 2.73
CA LEU A 97 -2.06 3.31 2.28
C LEU A 97 -2.58 2.95 0.86
N PRO A 98 -3.91 2.80 0.66
CA PRO A 98 -4.46 2.34 -0.61
C PRO A 98 -4.06 3.18 -1.82
N HIS A 99 -4.12 4.51 -1.71
CA HIS A 99 -3.78 5.41 -2.82
C HIS A 99 -2.28 5.35 -3.19
N LEU A 100 -1.40 4.98 -2.25
CA LEU A 100 0.03 4.78 -2.53
C LEU A 100 0.28 3.42 -3.19
N GLN A 101 -0.43 2.36 -2.77
CA GLN A 101 -0.41 1.08 -3.47
C GLN A 101 -0.86 1.25 -4.92
N ARG A 102 -1.91 2.05 -5.16
CA ARG A 102 -2.36 2.40 -6.52
C ARG A 102 -1.30 3.17 -7.29
N LEU A 103 -0.63 4.14 -6.67
CA LEU A 103 0.48 4.84 -7.31
C LEU A 103 1.59 3.85 -7.74
N CYS A 104 1.96 2.90 -6.88
CA CYS A 104 2.91 1.84 -7.25
C CYS A 104 2.41 1.03 -8.45
N GLN A 105 1.13 0.67 -8.49
CA GLN A 105 0.52 -0.06 -9.62
C GLN A 105 0.58 0.74 -10.93
N VAL A 106 0.27 2.05 -10.91
CA VAL A 106 0.35 2.92 -12.09
C VAL A 106 1.79 3.05 -12.61
N LEU A 107 2.77 3.00 -11.71
CA LEU A 107 4.20 3.08 -12.05
C LEU A 107 4.83 1.74 -12.43
N ARG A 108 4.10 0.63 -12.31
CA ARG A 108 4.59 -0.65 -12.83
C ARG A 108 4.73 -0.53 -14.35
N PRO A 109 5.83 -1.05 -14.92
CA PRO A 109 5.99 -1.10 -16.37
C PRO A 109 4.81 -1.88 -16.96
N SER A 110 3.94 -1.18 -17.69
CA SER A 110 2.74 -1.77 -18.26
C SER A 110 3.13 -2.81 -19.31
N ARG A 111 2.58 -4.03 -19.20
CA ARG A 111 2.52 -5.00 -20.30
C ARG A 111 1.27 -4.76 -21.19
N GLY A 112 0.65 -3.59 -21.04
CA GLY A 112 -0.57 -3.19 -21.74
C GLY A 112 -0.38 -2.99 -23.24
N PRO A 113 -1.47 -2.71 -23.97
CA PRO A 113 -1.43 -2.44 -25.41
C PRO A 113 -0.46 -1.29 -25.72
N LYS A 114 0.21 -1.37 -26.87
CA LYS A 114 1.36 -0.55 -27.31
C LYS A 114 1.19 0.99 -27.23
N ASN A 115 -0.01 1.50 -26.95
CA ASN A 115 -0.31 2.93 -26.92
C ASN A 115 -0.24 3.56 -25.52
N ASP A 116 -0.09 2.78 -24.45
CA ASP A 116 0.11 3.35 -23.11
C ASP A 116 1.49 4.00 -23.03
N ARG A 117 1.51 5.32 -22.83
CA ARG A 117 2.75 6.07 -22.64
C ARG A 117 3.30 5.76 -21.24
N PRO A 118 4.56 5.32 -21.12
CA PRO A 118 5.14 5.06 -19.82
C PRO A 118 5.24 6.38 -19.04
N VAL A 119 4.93 6.30 -17.74
CA VAL A 119 5.06 7.43 -16.82
C VAL A 119 6.55 7.72 -16.61
N ASP A 120 6.98 8.93 -16.94
CA ASP A 120 8.34 9.38 -16.60
C ASP A 120 8.42 9.63 -15.09
N ARG A 121 9.12 8.72 -14.40
CA ARG A 121 9.32 8.73 -12.95
C ARG A 121 10.05 9.99 -12.46
N LYS A 122 10.99 10.54 -13.25
CA LYS A 122 11.74 11.75 -12.86
C LYS A 122 10.82 12.97 -12.92
N VAL A 123 10.02 13.09 -13.99
CA VAL A 123 9.05 14.17 -14.13
C VAL A 123 7.96 14.07 -13.06
N LEU A 124 7.49 12.85 -12.76
CA LEU A 124 6.53 12.63 -11.69
C LEU A 124 7.09 13.01 -10.31
N GLN A 125 8.31 12.60 -10.00
CA GLN A 125 8.97 13.00 -8.75
C GLN A 125 9.05 14.52 -8.63
N ARG A 126 9.41 15.22 -9.71
CA ARG A 126 9.50 16.69 -9.74
C ARG A 126 8.13 17.34 -9.50
N LEU A 127 7.10 16.87 -10.20
CA LEU A 127 5.71 17.32 -10.02
C LEU A 127 5.21 17.09 -8.60
N LEU A 128 5.33 15.88 -8.05
CA LEU A 128 4.87 15.58 -6.70
C LEU A 128 5.62 16.39 -5.64
N THR A 129 6.93 16.61 -5.82
CA THR A 129 7.73 17.45 -4.92
C THR A 129 7.22 18.88 -4.90
N HIS A 130 6.98 19.47 -6.09
CA HIS A 130 6.44 20.83 -6.19
C HIS A 130 5.03 20.94 -5.59
N LEU A 131 4.13 20.03 -5.96
CA LEU A 131 2.75 20.01 -5.45
C LEU A 131 2.71 19.87 -3.92
N HIS A 132 3.63 19.09 -3.35
CA HIS A 132 3.78 18.96 -1.90
C HIS A 132 4.30 20.25 -1.26
N ALA A 133 5.30 20.91 -1.87
CA ALA A 133 5.83 22.19 -1.40
C ALA A 133 4.75 23.29 -1.38
N CYS A 134 3.89 23.31 -2.41
CA CYS A 134 2.74 24.21 -2.50
C CYS A 134 1.54 23.80 -1.62
N ARG A 135 1.65 22.72 -0.84
CA ARG A 135 0.57 22.17 0.00
C ARG A 135 -0.72 21.87 -0.78
N ALA A 136 -0.59 21.37 -2.02
CA ALA A 136 -1.72 20.99 -2.84
C ALA A 136 -2.53 19.84 -2.20
N LYS A 137 -3.84 19.81 -2.47
CA LYS A 137 -4.83 18.96 -1.78
C LYS A 137 -5.01 17.58 -2.44
N PHE A 138 -3.95 17.00 -3.00
CA PHE A 138 -4.04 15.78 -3.84
C PHE A 138 -3.63 14.48 -3.14
N PHE A 139 -3.09 14.59 -1.92
CA PHE A 139 -2.35 13.50 -1.24
C PHE A 139 -3.14 12.77 -0.14
N ASP A 140 -4.41 13.11 0.05
CA ASP A 140 -5.22 12.54 1.13
C ASP A 140 -5.87 11.18 0.79
N GLY A 141 -5.78 10.76 -0.47
CA GLY A 141 -6.38 9.52 -0.96
C GLY A 141 -7.91 9.55 -1.00
N THR A 142 -8.49 10.76 -0.93
CA THR A 142 -9.93 10.92 -1.09
C THR A 142 -10.35 10.62 -2.53
N PRO A 143 -11.48 9.92 -2.74
CA PRO A 143 -12.02 9.73 -4.07
C PRO A 143 -12.34 11.09 -4.71
N ALA A 144 -11.88 11.31 -5.94
CA ALA A 144 -12.19 12.53 -6.71
C ALA A 144 -13.71 12.62 -6.98
N ILE A 145 -14.32 11.48 -7.30
CA ILE A 145 -15.77 11.30 -7.42
C ILE A 145 -16.24 10.43 -6.26
N SER A 146 -16.88 11.04 -5.26
CA SER A 146 -17.33 10.36 -4.03
C SER A 146 -18.23 9.15 -4.31
N ALA A 147 -19.16 9.27 -5.27
CA ALA A 147 -20.11 8.23 -5.62
C ALA A 147 -19.46 6.92 -6.15
N LEU A 148 -18.25 7.01 -6.71
CA LEU A 148 -17.52 5.84 -7.21
C LEU A 148 -16.67 5.16 -6.13
N GLY A 149 -16.47 5.79 -4.97
CA GLY A 149 -15.66 5.23 -3.89
C GLY A 149 -14.19 4.97 -4.28
N GLN A 150 -13.58 3.97 -3.64
CA GLN A 150 -12.16 3.63 -3.79
C GLN A 150 -11.92 2.68 -4.98
N VAL A 151 -12.19 3.16 -6.19
CA VAL A 151 -11.93 2.44 -7.44
C VAL A 151 -10.63 2.94 -8.11
N PRO A 152 -9.92 2.10 -8.89
CA PRO A 152 -8.73 2.53 -9.63
C PRO A 152 -9.01 3.75 -10.52
N GLY A 153 -8.07 4.69 -10.54
CA GLY A 153 -8.15 5.93 -11.32
C GLY A 153 -9.03 7.02 -10.71
N ASN A 154 -9.68 6.79 -9.57
CA ASN A 154 -10.58 7.75 -8.94
C ASN A 154 -9.91 8.55 -7.80
N THR A 155 -8.59 8.70 -7.81
CA THR A 155 -7.88 9.59 -6.87
C THR A 155 -7.03 10.60 -7.62
N TYR A 156 -6.81 11.78 -7.03
CA TYR A 156 -5.99 12.81 -7.66
C TYR A 156 -4.54 12.39 -7.84
N ILE A 157 -3.99 11.58 -6.94
CA ILE A 157 -2.61 11.10 -7.05
C ILE A 157 -2.42 10.18 -8.26
N GLU A 158 -3.41 9.33 -8.56
CA GLU A 158 -3.43 8.51 -9.78
C GLU A 158 -3.57 9.38 -11.02
N ALA A 159 -4.49 10.35 -11.01
CA ALA A 159 -4.68 11.27 -12.13
C ALA A 159 -3.42 12.11 -12.42
N ILE A 160 -2.68 12.51 -11.37
CA ILE A 160 -1.38 13.18 -11.48
C ILE A 160 -0.34 12.27 -12.15
N ALA A 161 -0.26 11.00 -11.74
CA ALA A 161 0.63 10.03 -12.35
C ALA A 161 0.29 9.76 -13.83
N LEU A 162 -0.97 9.77 -14.20
CA LEU A 162 -1.38 9.67 -15.61
C LEU A 162 -1.07 10.96 -16.39
N THR A 163 -1.21 12.12 -15.75
CA THR A 163 -0.89 13.42 -16.37
C THR A 163 0.58 13.52 -16.78
N THR A 164 1.49 12.92 -16.02
CA THR A 164 2.93 12.93 -16.33
C THR A 164 3.31 12.01 -17.47
N ALA A 165 2.49 11.01 -17.83
CA ALA A 165 2.65 10.25 -19.08
C ALA A 165 2.54 11.15 -20.33
N HIS A 166 1.91 12.33 -20.19
CA HIS A 166 1.78 13.35 -21.23
C HIS A 166 2.69 14.57 -21.01
N SER A 167 3.76 14.42 -20.22
CA SER A 167 4.69 15.51 -19.87
C SER A 167 5.30 16.24 -21.07
N ARG A 168 5.52 15.53 -22.19
CA ARG A 168 6.03 16.12 -23.45
C ARG A 168 5.10 17.16 -24.07
N SER A 169 3.83 17.15 -23.70
CA SER A 169 2.81 18.09 -24.21
C SER A 169 2.59 19.26 -23.27
N TRP A 170 3.34 19.35 -22.15
CA TRP A 170 3.22 20.46 -21.22
C TRP A 170 3.72 21.76 -21.85
N GLN A 171 2.90 22.80 -21.77
CA GLN A 171 3.15 24.13 -22.31
C GLN A 171 3.98 25.00 -21.34
N ARG A 172 3.91 24.72 -20.04
CA ARG A 172 4.58 25.49 -18.98
C ARG A 172 5.26 24.56 -17.99
N GLN A 173 6.26 25.09 -17.29
CA GLN A 173 6.94 24.36 -16.22
C GLN A 173 6.01 24.21 -15.02
N VAL A 174 6.12 23.10 -14.30
CA VAL A 174 5.26 22.84 -13.13
C VAL A 174 5.58 23.81 -12.00
N GLU A 175 6.84 24.21 -11.89
CA GLU A 175 7.39 25.08 -10.86
C GLU A 175 6.72 26.46 -10.85
N ASP A 176 6.20 26.92 -11.99
CA ASP A 176 5.48 28.19 -12.14
C ASP A 176 4.02 28.10 -11.69
N TRP A 177 3.50 26.90 -11.42
CA TRP A 177 2.11 26.72 -11.00
C TRP A 177 1.97 26.94 -9.50
N ILE A 178 0.95 27.72 -9.11
CA ILE A 178 0.59 27.98 -7.71
C ILE A 178 -0.90 27.67 -7.51
N PRO A 179 -1.29 26.94 -6.45
CA PRO A 179 -2.69 26.67 -6.16
C PRO A 179 -3.43 27.96 -5.77
N SER A 180 -4.52 28.25 -6.49
CA SER A 180 -5.37 29.43 -6.25
C SER A 180 -6.65 29.15 -5.45
N SER A 181 -6.90 27.89 -5.08
CA SER A 181 -8.15 27.47 -4.43
C SER A 181 -7.89 26.46 -3.32
N HIS A 182 -8.79 26.36 -2.35
CA HIS A 182 -8.77 25.32 -1.31
C HIS A 182 -9.40 23.99 -1.75
N SER A 183 -10.13 23.96 -2.88
CA SER A 183 -10.77 22.77 -3.41
C SER A 183 -9.79 21.96 -4.26
N ALA A 184 -9.60 20.67 -3.94
CA ALA A 184 -8.76 19.76 -4.72
C ALA A 184 -9.19 19.72 -6.19
N SER A 185 -10.49 19.64 -6.47
CA SER A 185 -11.01 19.66 -7.85
C SER A 185 -10.62 20.92 -8.61
N ARG A 186 -10.78 22.10 -7.99
CA ARG A 186 -10.41 23.38 -8.62
C ARG A 186 -8.90 23.52 -8.79
N GLN A 187 -8.12 23.06 -7.81
CA GLN A 187 -6.66 22.99 -7.93
C GLN A 187 -6.24 22.09 -9.09
N PHE A 188 -6.85 20.91 -9.23
CA PHE A 188 -6.52 19.97 -10.31
C PHE A 188 -6.87 20.55 -11.68
N ALA A 189 -8.06 21.13 -11.83
CA ALA A 189 -8.45 21.79 -13.07
C ALA A 189 -7.54 22.99 -13.41
N SER A 190 -7.10 23.76 -12.41
CA SER A 190 -6.12 24.84 -12.59
C SER A 190 -4.76 24.29 -13.06
N LEU A 191 -4.27 23.23 -12.42
CA LEU A 191 -3.02 22.56 -12.80
C LEU A 191 -3.08 22.06 -14.25
N LEU A 192 -4.16 21.38 -14.63
CA LEU A 192 -4.32 20.89 -16.01
C LEU A 192 -4.34 22.05 -17.02
N ARG A 193 -5.01 23.16 -16.72
CA ARG A 193 -4.98 24.34 -17.60
C ARG A 193 -3.58 24.92 -17.72
N HIS A 194 -2.87 25.07 -16.61
CA HIS A 194 -1.49 25.56 -16.61
C HIS A 194 -0.55 24.67 -17.44
N LEU A 195 -0.70 23.35 -17.31
CA LEU A 195 0.14 22.39 -18.02
C LEU A 195 -0.22 22.27 -19.50
N PHE A 196 -1.49 22.32 -19.92
CA PHE A 196 -1.86 21.95 -21.29
C PHE A 196 -2.46 23.06 -22.14
N VAL A 197 -2.94 24.17 -21.55
CA VAL A 197 -3.65 25.21 -22.31
C VAL A 197 -2.67 26.30 -22.73
N LYS A 198 -2.73 26.68 -24.01
CA LYS A 198 -2.15 27.92 -24.52
C LYS A 198 -3.19 29.03 -24.31
N TYR A 199 -2.79 30.07 -23.58
CA TYR A 199 -3.58 31.28 -23.35
C TYR A 199 -3.13 32.38 -24.30
#